data_AF-A0A1H6YIB4-F1
#
_entry.id   AF-A0A1H6YIB4-F1
#
_cell.length_a   1.000
_cell.length_b   1.000
_cell.length_c   1.000
_cell.angle_alpha   90.00
_cell.angle_beta   90.00
_cell.angle_gamma   90.00
#
_symmetry.space_group_name_H-M   'P 1'
#
loop_
_entity.id
_entity.type
_entity.pdbx_description
1 polymer ?
#
loop_
_entity_poly.entity_id
_entity_poly.type
_entity_poly.pdbx_seq_one_letter_code
_entity_poly.pdbx_strand_id
1 'polypeptide(L)'
;MLSEEEMRRIEAEELALARAREVARQRARTRLSAYAYRREVRAALRPRPGWWPVRWALPFVPLALVVVLWAQPDPAPLTDDALGGIRTSDLLERCQAGFRAGPSEELRFPSPREAAAQVSSSADGKRWEGFYTQPDGTRREFTCSYTAADGSLRAEALGEEP
;
A
#
# COMPACT_ATOMS: atom_id res chain seq x y z
N MET A 1 -28.01 95.03 -6.84
CA MET A 1 -27.74 94.28 -8.09
C MET A 1 -26.29 93.87 -8.04
N LEU A 2 -25.98 92.59 -8.25
CA LEU A 2 -24.59 92.11 -8.26
C LEU A 2 -23.84 92.73 -9.44
N SER A 3 -22.56 93.04 -9.24
CA SER A 3 -21.68 93.46 -10.34
C SER A 3 -21.41 92.29 -11.29
N GLU A 4 -21.10 92.59 -12.55
CA GLU A 4 -20.85 91.57 -13.58
C GLU A 4 -19.67 90.66 -13.21
N GLU A 5 -18.66 91.18 -12.51
CA GLU A 5 -17.52 90.41 -12.00
C GLU A 5 -17.91 89.45 -10.87
N GLU A 6 -18.77 89.88 -9.94
CA GLU A 6 -19.30 89.01 -8.88
C GLU A 6 -20.12 87.85 -9.46
N MET A 7 -20.90 88.11 -10.51
CA MET A 7 -21.69 87.10 -11.21
C MET A 7 -20.80 86.04 -11.86
N ARG A 8 -19.77 86.46 -12.60
CA ARG A 8 -18.79 85.54 -13.22
C ARG A 8 -18.02 84.72 -12.18
N ARG A 9 -17.72 85.31 -11.02
CA ARG A 9 -17.03 84.60 -9.93
C ARG A 9 -17.92 83.52 -9.32
N ILE A 10 -19.20 83.82 -9.07
CA ILE A 10 -20.17 82.86 -8.54
C ILE A 10 -20.36 81.70 -9.53
N GLU A 11 -20.52 81.99 -10.82
CA GLU A 11 -20.64 80.94 -11.85
C GLU A 11 -19.41 80.03 -11.90
N ALA A 12 -18.20 80.60 -11.78
CA ALA A 12 -16.96 79.82 -11.74
C ALA A 12 -16.87 78.94 -10.48
N GLU A 13 -17.28 79.44 -9.33
CA GLU A 13 -17.33 78.70 -8.07
C GLU A 13 -18.36 77.56 -8.12
N GLU A 14 -19.55 77.80 -8.69
CA GLU A 14 -20.59 76.78 -8.88
C GLU A 14 -20.13 75.67 -9.85
N LEU A 15 -19.49 76.04 -10.96
CA LEU A 15 -18.91 75.08 -11.91
C LEU A 15 -17.78 74.25 -11.27
N ALA A 16 -16.94 74.88 -10.44
CA ALA A 16 -15.88 74.18 -9.72
C ALA A 16 -16.46 73.16 -8.72
N LEU A 17 -17.52 73.54 -7.98
CA LEU A 17 -18.22 72.63 -7.06
C LEU A 17 -18.92 71.48 -7.80
N ALA A 18 -19.54 71.75 -8.95
CA ALA A 18 -20.16 70.73 -9.78
C ALA A 18 -19.12 69.70 -10.28
N ARG A 19 -18.00 70.17 -10.82
CA ARG A 19 -16.88 69.32 -11.26
C ARG A 19 -16.29 68.51 -10.10
N ALA A 20 -16.12 69.12 -8.93
CA ALA A 20 -15.62 68.42 -7.75
C ALA A 20 -16.54 67.26 -7.33
N ARG A 21 -17.87 67.45 -7.39
CA ARG A 21 -18.85 66.40 -7.10
C ARG A 21 -18.81 65.27 -8.13
N GLU A 22 -18.65 65.58 -9.40
CA GLU A 22 -18.52 64.57 -10.46
C GLU A 22 -17.25 63.73 -10.29
N VAL A 23 -16.11 64.38 -10.06
CA VAL A 23 -14.84 63.68 -9.80
C VAL A 23 -14.94 62.82 -8.55
N ALA A 24 -15.59 63.30 -7.49
CA ALA A 24 -15.83 62.51 -6.28
C ALA A 24 -16.68 61.26 -6.56
N ARG A 25 -17.75 61.39 -7.35
CA ARG A 25 -18.61 60.27 -7.77
C ARG A 25 -17.84 59.26 -8.63
N GLN A 26 -17.04 59.73 -9.58
CA GLN A 26 -16.20 58.87 -10.41
C GLN A 26 -15.20 58.09 -9.55
N ARG A 27 -14.48 58.76 -8.64
CA ARG A 27 -13.55 58.12 -7.70
C ARG A 27 -14.25 57.09 -6.81
N ALA A 28 -15.45 57.38 -6.33
CA ALA A 28 -16.24 56.42 -5.54
C ALA A 28 -16.57 55.17 -6.36
N ARG A 29 -17.02 55.32 -7.62
CA ARG A 29 -17.31 54.20 -8.52
C ARG A 29 -16.06 53.36 -8.80
N THR A 30 -14.92 54.00 -9.09
CA THR A 30 -13.65 53.30 -9.32
C THR A 30 -13.17 52.54 -8.08
N ARG A 31 -13.36 53.11 -6.88
CA ARG A 31 -13.02 52.42 -5.63
C ARG A 31 -13.88 51.17 -5.41
N LEU A 32 -15.18 51.28 -5.69
CA LEU A 32 -16.10 50.15 -5.58
C LEU A 32 -15.77 49.04 -6.58
N SER A 33 -15.48 49.38 -7.84
CA SER A 33 -15.08 48.38 -8.84
C SER A 33 -13.75 47.72 -8.50
N ALA A 34 -12.75 48.49 -8.04
CA ALA A 34 -11.47 47.94 -7.61
C ALA A 34 -11.62 47.01 -6.38
N TYR A 35 -12.52 47.34 -5.45
CA TYR A 35 -12.81 46.48 -4.30
C TYR A 35 -13.47 45.17 -4.74
N ALA A 36 -14.48 45.25 -5.62
CA ALA A 36 -15.15 44.08 -6.17
C ALA A 36 -14.16 43.14 -6.87
N TYR A 37 -13.30 43.68 -7.74
CA TYR A 37 -12.25 42.94 -8.43
C TYR A 37 -11.28 42.26 -7.46
N ARG A 38 -10.79 42.97 -6.44
CA ARG A 38 -9.91 42.39 -5.42
C ARG A 38 -10.57 41.25 -4.65
N ARG A 39 -11.87 41.33 -4.40
CA ARG A 39 -12.62 40.27 -3.71
C ARG A 39 -12.69 39.00 -4.56
N GLU A 40 -12.94 39.14 -5.86
CA GLU A 40 -12.98 38.01 -6.80
C GLU A 40 -11.60 37.35 -6.94
N VAL A 41 -10.55 38.13 -7.11
CA VAL A 41 -9.17 37.62 -7.19
C VAL A 41 -8.79 36.86 -5.91
N ARG A 42 -9.11 37.41 -4.74
CA ARG A 42 -8.84 36.73 -3.46
C ARG A 42 -9.65 35.44 -3.31
N ALA A 43 -10.87 35.40 -3.81
CA ALA A 43 -11.69 34.19 -3.78
C ALA A 43 -11.11 33.10 -4.71
N ALA A 44 -10.65 33.49 -5.90
CA ALA A 44 -10.02 32.58 -6.86
C ALA A 44 -8.65 32.06 -6.40
N LEU A 45 -7.86 32.91 -5.74
CA LEU A 45 -6.54 32.58 -5.19
C LEU A 45 -6.60 31.91 -3.81
N ARG A 46 -7.79 31.59 -3.28
CA ARG A 46 -7.86 30.87 -2.00
C ARG A 46 -7.11 29.55 -2.14
N PRO A 47 -6.15 29.27 -1.23
CA PRO A 47 -5.44 28.00 -1.26
C PRO A 47 -6.47 26.89 -1.15
N ARG A 48 -6.45 25.99 -2.13
CA ARG A 48 -7.26 24.78 -2.07
C ARG A 48 -6.75 23.92 -0.92
N PRO A 49 -7.62 23.12 -0.28
CA PRO A 49 -7.17 22.22 0.77
C PRO A 49 -6.13 21.23 0.23
N GLY A 50 -5.16 20.83 1.06
CA GLY A 50 -4.02 20.00 0.64
C GLY A 50 -4.39 18.61 0.08
N TRP A 51 -5.62 18.14 0.33
CA TRP A 51 -6.16 16.88 -0.22
C TRP A 51 -6.80 17.02 -1.62
N TRP A 52 -6.93 18.25 -2.14
CA TRP A 52 -7.48 18.50 -3.48
C TRP A 52 -6.78 17.74 -4.62
N PRO A 53 -5.44 17.59 -4.65
CA PRO A 53 -4.80 16.74 -5.66
C PRO A 53 -5.06 15.24 -5.42
N VAL A 54 -5.16 14.80 -4.16
CA VAL A 54 -5.36 13.39 -3.79
C VAL A 54 -6.68 12.82 -4.32
N ARG A 55 -7.72 13.66 -4.46
CA ARG A 55 -9.00 13.24 -5.05
C ARG A 55 -8.88 12.71 -6.49
N TRP A 56 -7.85 13.13 -7.23
CA TRP A 56 -7.59 12.66 -8.58
C TRP A 56 -6.78 11.34 -8.60
N ALA A 57 -6.13 10.99 -7.50
CA ALA A 57 -5.40 9.73 -7.33
C ALA A 57 -6.32 8.58 -6.87
N LEU A 58 -7.41 8.89 -6.17
CA LEU A 58 -8.43 7.94 -5.70
C LEU A 58 -8.92 6.91 -6.76
N PRO A 59 -9.27 7.29 -8.00
CA PRO A 59 -9.71 6.32 -9.01
C PRO A 59 -8.61 5.36 -9.48
N PHE A 60 -7.33 5.68 -9.24
CA PHE A 60 -6.21 4.82 -9.62
C PHE A 60 -5.81 3.81 -8.54
N VAL A 61 -6.32 3.95 -7.31
CA VAL A 61 -6.10 3.01 -6.21
C VAL A 61 -6.47 1.57 -6.58
N PRO A 62 -7.68 1.27 -7.11
CA PRO A 62 -8.01 -0.11 -7.49
C PRO A 62 -7.10 -0.64 -8.61
N LEU A 63 -6.70 0.22 -9.55
CA LEU A 63 -5.81 -0.18 -10.65
C LEU A 63 -4.40 -0.52 -10.15
N ALA A 64 -3.86 0.30 -9.23
CA ALA A 64 -2.59 0.03 -8.57
C ALA A 64 -2.65 -1.29 -7.78
N LEU A 65 -3.77 -1.57 -7.11
CA LEU A 65 -3.95 -2.80 -6.35
C LEU A 65 -4.00 -4.03 -7.26
N VAL A 66 -4.70 -3.95 -8.40
CA VAL A 66 -4.71 -5.01 -9.41
C VAL A 66 -3.30 -5.26 -9.97
N VAL A 67 -2.54 -4.20 -10.27
CA VAL A 67 -1.16 -4.33 -10.75
C VAL A 67 -0.27 -5.00 -9.71
N VAL A 68 -0.40 -4.64 -8.42
CA VAL A 68 0.35 -5.28 -7.33
C VAL A 68 0.00 -6.76 -7.20
N LEU A 69 -1.29 -7.11 -7.32
CA LEU A 69 -1.73 -8.51 -7.28
C LEU A 69 -1.23 -9.31 -8.49
N TRP A 70 -1.21 -8.70 -9.68
CA TRP A 70 -0.71 -9.33 -10.90
C TRP A 70 0.82 -9.43 -10.95
N ALA A 71 1.53 -8.48 -10.35
CA ALA A 71 2.97 -8.46 -10.28
C ALA A 71 3.52 -9.33 -9.14
N GLN A 72 2.66 -10.04 -8.39
CA GLN A 72 3.16 -11.05 -7.47
C GLN A 72 3.87 -12.13 -8.26
N PRO A 73 5.15 -12.39 -7.98
CA PRO A 73 5.89 -13.42 -8.69
C PRO A 73 5.15 -14.74 -8.53
N ASP A 74 4.91 -15.41 -9.66
CA ASP A 74 4.29 -16.72 -9.63
C ASP A 74 5.08 -17.61 -8.67
N PRO A 75 4.37 -18.35 -7.83
CA PRO A 75 5.02 -19.24 -6.91
C PRO A 75 5.87 -20.25 -7.69
N ALA A 76 7.20 -20.22 -7.48
CA ALA A 76 8.12 -21.12 -8.18
C ALA A 76 7.57 -22.56 -8.14
N PRO A 77 7.49 -23.25 -9.29
CA PRO A 77 6.91 -24.59 -9.35
C PRO A 77 7.72 -25.52 -8.45
N LEU A 78 7.01 -26.38 -7.71
CA LEU A 78 7.62 -27.44 -6.91
C LEU A 78 8.44 -28.32 -7.86
N THR A 79 9.77 -28.23 -7.78
CA THR A 79 10.66 -29.08 -8.59
C THR A 79 10.74 -30.44 -7.91
N ASP A 80 9.96 -31.39 -8.39
CA ASP A 80 9.99 -32.77 -7.88
C ASP A 80 11.19 -33.52 -8.48
N ASP A 81 12.34 -33.28 -7.88
CA ASP A 81 13.63 -33.83 -8.28
C ASP A 81 13.90 -35.17 -7.58
N ALA A 82 14.49 -36.13 -8.31
CA ALA A 82 14.90 -37.42 -7.75
C ALA A 82 16.35 -37.41 -7.19
N LEU A 83 16.92 -36.23 -6.93
CA LEU A 83 18.27 -36.10 -6.37
C LEU A 83 18.30 -36.72 -4.97
N GLY A 84 19.20 -37.67 -4.71
CA GLY A 84 19.22 -38.41 -3.45
C GLY A 84 18.35 -39.67 -3.43
N GLY A 85 17.92 -40.17 -4.60
CA GLY A 85 17.35 -41.51 -4.77
C GLY A 85 15.84 -41.64 -4.48
N ILE A 86 15.18 -40.55 -4.08
CA ILE A 86 13.73 -40.47 -3.86
C ILE A 86 13.21 -39.15 -4.43
N ARG A 87 11.93 -39.09 -4.83
CA ARG A 87 11.28 -37.82 -5.18
C ARG A 87 11.01 -37.00 -3.92
N THR A 88 11.03 -35.68 -4.05
CA THR A 88 10.72 -34.78 -2.93
C THR A 88 9.27 -34.99 -2.47
N SER A 89 8.33 -35.20 -3.39
CA SER A 89 6.95 -35.57 -3.09
C SER A 89 6.83 -36.86 -2.27
N ASP A 90 7.50 -37.93 -2.71
CA ASP A 90 7.51 -39.24 -2.04
C ASP A 90 8.13 -39.17 -0.64
N LEU A 91 9.19 -38.37 -0.46
CA LEU A 91 9.79 -38.14 0.86
C LEU A 91 8.76 -37.52 1.82
N LEU A 92 8.12 -36.43 1.41
CA LEU A 92 7.14 -35.71 2.24
C LEU A 92 5.97 -36.62 2.63
N GLU A 93 5.43 -37.39 1.69
CA GLU A 93 4.33 -38.32 1.94
C GLU A 93 4.71 -39.39 2.97
N ARG A 94 5.88 -40.04 2.79
CA ARG A 94 6.34 -41.09 3.71
C ARG A 94 6.68 -40.55 5.10
N CYS A 95 7.28 -39.37 5.18
CA CYS A 95 7.56 -38.71 6.46
C CYS A 95 6.26 -38.37 7.19
N GLN A 96 5.28 -37.77 6.51
CA GLN A 96 3.98 -37.45 7.11
C GLN A 96 3.23 -38.71 7.57
N ALA A 97 3.27 -39.78 6.77
CA ALA A 97 2.71 -41.07 7.14
C ALA A 97 3.39 -41.65 8.39
N GLY A 98 4.72 -41.55 8.49
CA GLY A 98 5.50 -41.97 9.65
C GLY A 98 5.12 -41.24 10.93
N PHE A 99 4.96 -39.91 10.88
CA PHE A 99 4.52 -39.13 12.05
C PHE A 99 3.04 -39.35 12.41
N ARG A 100 2.16 -39.61 11.42
CA ARG A 100 0.74 -39.91 11.66
C ARG A 100 0.48 -41.34 12.15
N ALA A 101 1.43 -42.26 12.02
CA ALA A 101 1.30 -43.63 12.51
C ALA A 101 1.43 -43.76 14.04
N GLY A 102 1.82 -42.69 14.74
CA GLY A 102 1.86 -42.62 16.20
C GLY A 102 0.48 -42.37 16.84
N PRO A 103 0.37 -42.53 18.18
CA PRO A 103 -0.87 -42.25 18.89
C PRO A 103 -1.15 -40.73 18.87
N SER A 104 -2.28 -40.37 18.26
CA SER A 104 -3.03 -39.11 18.39
C SER A 104 -2.31 -37.82 18.01
N GLU A 105 -2.70 -37.22 16.88
CA GLU A 105 -3.41 -35.93 16.79
C GLU A 105 -3.42 -35.43 15.33
N GLU A 106 -4.33 -34.50 15.01
CA GLU A 106 -4.34 -33.77 13.73
C GLU A 106 -3.07 -32.91 13.59
N LEU A 107 -1.95 -33.56 13.26
CA LEU A 107 -0.68 -32.87 12.99
C LEU A 107 -0.81 -32.07 11.70
N ARG A 108 -0.60 -30.76 11.80
CA ARG A 108 -0.53 -29.86 10.65
C ARG A 108 0.91 -29.72 10.22
N PHE A 109 1.21 -30.25 9.04
CA PHE A 109 2.50 -30.11 8.38
C PHE A 109 2.51 -28.83 7.52
N PRO A 110 3.70 -28.29 7.19
CA PRO A 110 3.82 -27.21 6.23
C PRO A 110 3.23 -27.65 4.88
N SER A 111 2.78 -26.69 4.08
CA SER A 111 2.38 -27.00 2.71
C SER A 111 3.54 -27.65 1.94
N PRO A 112 3.28 -28.50 0.92
CA PRO A 112 4.35 -29.13 0.14
C PRO A 112 5.39 -28.13 -0.39
N ARG A 113 4.94 -26.91 -0.68
CA ARG A 113 5.79 -25.82 -1.14
C ARG A 113 6.72 -25.26 -0.07
N GLU A 114 6.21 -25.02 1.14
CA GLU A 114 7.03 -24.59 2.27
C GLU A 114 8.02 -25.71 2.66
N ALA A 115 7.56 -26.95 2.59
CA ALA A 115 8.38 -28.12 2.86
C ALA A 115 9.52 -28.28 1.83
N ALA A 116 9.31 -27.99 0.54
CA ALA A 116 10.36 -28.09 -0.48
C ALA A 116 11.57 -27.17 -0.21
N ALA A 117 11.34 -25.97 0.35
CA ALA A 117 12.43 -25.07 0.75
C ALA A 117 13.21 -25.58 1.98
N GLN A 118 12.70 -26.61 2.65
CA GLN A 118 13.25 -27.25 3.84
C GLN A 118 13.85 -28.63 3.55
N VAL A 119 13.85 -29.05 2.27
CA VAL A 119 14.47 -30.30 1.84
C VAL A 119 15.88 -30.04 1.32
N SER A 120 16.83 -30.76 1.88
CA SER A 120 18.20 -30.85 1.35
C SER A 120 18.41 -32.21 0.68
N SER A 121 19.19 -32.24 -0.39
CA SER A 121 19.57 -33.45 -1.11
C SER A 121 21.10 -33.60 -1.13
N SER A 122 21.57 -34.84 -0.98
CA SER A 122 22.98 -35.23 -1.08
C SER A 122 23.11 -36.52 -1.89
N ALA A 123 24.36 -36.98 -2.10
CA ALA A 123 24.60 -38.28 -2.73
C ALA A 123 24.06 -39.46 -1.90
N ASP A 124 24.01 -39.28 -0.57
CA ASP A 124 23.62 -40.32 0.37
C ASP A 124 22.10 -40.40 0.58
N GLY A 125 21.36 -39.36 0.18
CA GLY A 125 19.92 -39.32 0.38
C GLY A 125 19.27 -37.93 0.34
N LYS A 126 18.08 -37.82 0.92
CA LYS A 126 17.38 -36.54 1.14
C LYS A 126 17.03 -36.37 2.61
N ARG A 127 16.97 -35.13 3.06
CA ARG A 127 16.61 -34.77 4.43
C ARG A 127 15.63 -33.60 4.42
N TRP A 128 14.53 -33.74 5.14
CA TRP A 128 13.54 -32.71 5.38
C TRP A 128 13.63 -32.26 6.85
N GLU A 129 13.95 -30.99 7.07
CA GLU A 129 14.04 -30.39 8.39
C GLU A 129 12.98 -29.30 8.51
N GLY A 130 11.97 -29.54 9.35
CA GLY A 130 10.81 -28.68 9.38
C GLY A 130 10.17 -28.63 10.75
N PHE A 131 8.94 -28.14 10.76
CA PHE A 131 8.12 -28.09 11.95
C PHE A 131 6.72 -28.59 11.65
N TYR A 132 6.08 -29.20 12.64
CA TYR A 132 4.66 -29.50 12.60
C TYR A 132 3.97 -28.79 13.76
N THR A 133 2.68 -28.53 13.59
CA THR A 133 1.84 -27.90 14.61
C THR A 133 0.86 -28.91 15.16
N GLN A 134 0.77 -29.00 16.48
CA GLN A 134 -0.21 -29.80 17.21
C GLN A 134 -1.55 -29.04 17.33
N PRO A 135 -2.67 -29.73 17.63
CA PRO A 135 -3.99 -29.09 17.78
C PRO A 135 -4.05 -28.01 18.86
N ASP A 136 -3.20 -28.11 19.89
CA ASP A 136 -3.01 -27.11 20.94
C ASP A 136 -2.30 -25.82 20.46
N GLY A 137 -1.86 -25.80 19.20
CA GLY A 137 -1.12 -24.70 18.58
C GLY A 137 0.38 -24.72 18.86
N THR A 138 0.89 -25.73 19.58
CA THR A 138 2.32 -25.86 19.82
C THR A 138 3.04 -26.28 18.55
N ARG A 139 4.21 -25.67 18.33
CA ARG A 139 5.06 -25.94 17.18
C ARG A 139 6.22 -26.81 17.65
N ARG A 140 6.42 -27.94 16.98
CA ARG A 140 7.57 -28.82 17.24
C ARG A 140 8.41 -28.97 16.00
N GLU A 141 9.72 -29.00 16.21
CA GLU A 141 10.67 -29.25 15.15
C GLU A 141 10.78 -30.75 14.90
N PHE A 142 11.14 -31.11 13.68
CA PHE A 142 11.40 -32.50 13.34
C PHE A 142 12.42 -32.59 12.22
N THR A 143 13.05 -33.74 12.16
CA THR A 143 13.91 -34.13 11.06
C THR A 143 13.43 -35.44 10.50
N CYS A 144 13.31 -35.51 9.18
CA CYS A 144 13.07 -36.75 8.46
C CYS A 144 14.16 -36.96 7.42
N SER A 145 14.84 -38.10 7.46
CA SER A 145 15.92 -38.44 6.55
C SER A 145 15.61 -39.73 5.79
N TYR A 146 15.88 -39.73 4.50
CA TYR A 146 15.85 -40.89 3.62
C TYR A 146 17.29 -41.21 3.20
N THR A 147 17.68 -42.47 3.31
CA THR A 147 19.00 -42.97 2.92
C THR A 147 18.87 -43.81 1.65
N ALA A 148 19.58 -43.45 0.59
CA ALA A 148 19.46 -44.11 -0.71
C ALA A 148 20.10 -45.52 -0.73
N ALA A 149 21.12 -45.75 0.11
CA ALA A 149 21.87 -47.00 0.13
C ALA A 149 21.04 -48.21 0.61
N ASP A 150 20.17 -48.01 1.60
CA ASP A 150 19.34 -49.05 2.21
C ASP A 150 17.83 -48.79 2.05
N GLY A 151 17.45 -47.66 1.45
CA GLY A 151 16.06 -47.25 1.28
C GLY A 151 15.35 -46.94 2.60
N SER A 152 16.10 -46.75 3.69
CA SER A 152 15.54 -46.50 5.01
C SER A 152 15.04 -45.07 5.17
N LEU A 153 14.01 -44.91 6.00
CA LEU A 153 13.46 -43.62 6.39
C LEU A 153 13.48 -43.50 7.90
N ARG A 154 14.06 -42.42 8.41
CA ARG A 154 14.11 -42.10 9.84
C ARG A 154 13.45 -40.76 10.08
N ALA A 155 12.44 -40.75 10.93
CA ALA A 155 11.68 -39.57 11.31
C ALA A 155 11.80 -39.37 12.82
N GLU A 156 12.31 -38.22 13.23
CA GLU A 156 12.58 -37.88 14.63
C GLU A 156 11.97 -36.51 14.92
N ALA A 157 11.12 -36.43 15.94
CA ALA A 157 10.67 -35.15 16.48
C ALA A 157 11.79 -34.59 17.37
N LEU A 158 12.23 -33.37 17.08
CA LEU A 158 13.22 -32.67 17.88
C LEU A 158 12.46 -31.93 18.98
N GLY A 159 12.59 -32.40 20.22
CA GLY A 159 12.02 -31.78 21.41
C GLY A 159 13.11 -31.61 22.47
N GLU A 160 13.14 -30.43 23.07
CA GLU A 160 13.86 -30.16 24.31
C GLU A 160 13.27 -31.08 25.39
N GLU A 161 14.06 -32.04 25.89
CA GLU A 161 13.70 -32.77 27.11
C GLU A 161 13.55 -31.74 28.25
N PRO A 162 12.52 -31.87 29.11
CA PRO A 162 12.36 -31.02 30.29
C PRO A 162 13.47 -31.24 31.32
#